data_AF-A0A1C6KPI2-F1
#
_entry.id   AF-A0A1C6KPI2-F1
#
_cell.length_a   1.000
_cell.length_b   1.000
_cell.length_c   1.000
_cell.angle_alpha   90.00
_cell.angle_beta   90.00
_cell.angle_gamma   90.00
#
_symmetry.space_group_name_H-M   'P 1'
#
loop_
_entity.id
_entity.type
_entity.pdbx_description
1 polymer ?
#
loop_
_entity_poly.entity_id
_entity_poly.type
_entity_poly.pdbx_seq_one_letter_code
_entity_poly.pdbx_strand_id
1 'polypeptide(L)' 'MSRIKDMAYLLSELEEILEASFDGIMVTDGNGNCLMANLSYTRNTGI' A
#
# COMPACT_ATOMS: atom_id res chain seq x y z
N MET A 1 18.86 6.83 -17.35
CA MET A 1 18.31 5.62 -16.70
C MET A 1 17.15 5.08 -17.53
N SER A 2 16.82 3.80 -17.42
CA SER A 2 15.70 3.19 -18.17
C SER A 2 14.37 3.61 -17.53
N ARG A 3 13.42 4.12 -18.33
CA ARG A 3 12.10 4.58 -17.85
C ARG A 3 11.35 3.56 -16.98
N ILE A 4 11.54 2.27 -17.23
CA ILE A 4 10.93 1.18 -16.44
C ILE A 4 11.50 1.16 -15.03
N LYS A 5 12.81 1.40 -14.88
CA LYS A 5 13.48 1.41 -13.58
C LYS A 5 13.04 2.61 -12.75
N ASP A 6 12.87 3.77 -13.39
CA ASP A 6 12.43 4.98 -12.72
C ASP A 6 10.99 4.84 -12.22
N MET A 7 10.11 4.21 -13.02
CA MET A 7 8.73 3.91 -12.60
C MET A 7 8.66 2.90 -11.44
N ALA A 8 9.46 1.83 -11.50
CA ALA A 8 9.53 0.85 -10.42
C ALA A 8 10.03 1.48 -9.10
N TYR A 9 11.01 2.38 -9.19
CA TYR A 9 11.49 3.13 -8.03
C TYR A 9 10.39 4.01 -7.41
N LEU A 10 9.67 4.77 -8.24
CA LEU A 10 8.54 5.58 -7.76
C LEU A 10 7.45 4.75 -7.09
N LEU A 11 7.13 3.58 -7.65
CA LEU A 11 6.15 2.68 -7.03
C LEU A 11 6.61 2.19 -5.65
N SER A 12 7.90 1.86 -5.51
CA SER A 12 8.48 1.46 -4.22
C SER A 12 8.42 2.58 -3.18
N GLU A 13 8.72 3.83 -3.56
CA GLU A 13 8.61 4.95 -2.61
C GLU A 13 7.16 5.19 -2.19
N LEU A 14 6.20 5.04 -3.11
CA LEU A 14 4.78 5.16 -2.79
C LEU A 14 4.32 4.04 -1.83
N GLU A 15 4.79 2.81 -2.04
CA GLU A 15 4.51 1.68 -1.13
C GLU A 15 5.06 1.95 0.27
N GLU A 16 6.30 2.44 0.37
CA GLU A 16 6.91 2.80 1.66
C GLU A 16 6.11 3.88 2.39
N ILE A 17 5.60 4.89 1.68
CA ILE A 17 4.75 5.93 2.26
C ILE A 17 3.43 5.34 2.80
N LEU A 18 2.81 4.42 2.06
CA LEU A 18 1.56 3.77 2.48
C LEU A 18 1.77 2.89 3.72
N GLU A 19 2.88 2.16 3.79
CA GLU A 19 3.23 1.29 4.92
C GLU A 19 3.67 2.09 6.16
N ALA A 20 4.37 3.20 5.97
CA ALA A 20 4.79 4.08 7.07
C ALA A 20 3.64 4.94 7.64
N SER A 21 2.48 4.97 6.98
CA SER A 21 1.31 5.69 7.48
C SER A 21 0.84 5.13 8.82
N PHE A 22 0.64 6.02 9.80
CA PHE A 22 0.06 5.65 11.09
C PHE A 22 -1.42 5.28 10.99
N ASP A 23 -2.13 5.78 9.99
CA ASP A 23 -3.52 5.42 9.76
C ASP A 23 -3.63 4.07 9.05
N GLY A 24 -4.67 3.31 9.42
CA GLY A 24 -5.01 2.07 8.72
C GLY A 24 -5.57 2.38 7.33
N ILE A 25 -4.90 1.87 6.30
CA ILE A 25 -5.31 2.00 4.90
C ILE A 25 -5.72 0.63 4.39
N MET A 26 -6.93 0.53 3.84
CA MET A 26 -7.42 -0.65 3.14
C MET A 26 -8.01 -0.24 1.79
N VAL A 27 -7.65 -0.97 0.74
CA VAL A 27 -8.18 -0.79 -0.61
C VAL A 27 -9.05 -1.99 -0.96
N THR A 28 -10.26 -1.74 -1.46
CA THR A 28 -11.19 -2.78 -1.92
C THR A 28 -11.60 -2.55 -3.37
N ASP A 29 -11.99 -3.63 -4.06
CA ASP A 29 -12.69 -3.51 -5.34
C ASP A 29 -14.17 -3.12 -5.15
N GLY A 30 -14.88 -2.92 -6.26
CA GLY A 30 -16.32 -2.60 -6.23
C GLY A 30 -17.22 -3.71 -5.67
N ASN A 31 -16.68 -4.92 -5.47
CA ASN A 31 -17.39 -6.05 -4.87
C ASN A 31 -17.06 -6.23 -3.38
N GLY A 32 -16.19 -5.37 -2.82
CA GLY A 32 -15.76 -5.43 -1.42
C GLY A 32 -14.62 -6.42 -1.15
N ASN A 33 -13.94 -6.95 -2.17
CA ASN A 33 -12.76 -7.78 -1.95
C ASN A 33 -11.57 -6.89 -1.56
N CYS A 34 -10.86 -7.27 -0.50
CA CYS A 34 -9.64 -6.57 -0.08
C CYS A 34 -8.52 -6.82 -1.10
N LEU A 35 -7.97 -5.72 -1.64
CA LEU A 35 -6.83 -5.72 -2.57
C LEU A 35 -5.52 -5.39 -1.86
N MET A 36 -5.57 -4.62 -0.78
CA MET A 36 -4.41 -4.17 -0.01
C MET A 36 -4.85 -3.75 1.39
N ALA A 37 -4.02 -4.05 2.39
CA ALA A 37 -4.10 -3.47 3.72
C ALA A 37 -2.68 -3.15 4.20
N ASN A 38 -2.45 -1.93 4.68
CA ASN A 38 -1.12 -1.55 5.19
C ASN A 38 -0.87 -2.13 6.60
N LEU A 39 0.38 -2.01 7.07
CA LEU A 39 0.80 -2.50 8.36
C LEU A 39 -0.01 -1.91 9.53
N SER A 40 -0.37 -0.63 9.48
CA SER A 40 -1.19 -0.04 10.54
C SER A 40 -2.58 -0.67 10.60
N TYR A 41 -3.21 -0.90 9.45
CA TYR A 41 -4.53 -1.52 9.38
C TYR A 41 -4.51 -2.93 10.01
N THR A 42 -3.58 -3.79 9.61
CA THR A 42 -3.43 -5.16 10.14
C THR A 42 -3.12 -5.14 11.63
N ARG A 43 -2.24 -4.24 12.09
CA ARG A 43 -1.89 -4.09 13.51
C ARG A 43 -3.09 -3.67 14.38
N ASN A 44 -3.91 -2.75 13.89
CA ASN A 44 -5.03 -2.21 14.65
C ASN A 44 -6.21 -3.18 14.74
N THR A 45 -6.39 -4.00 13.71
CA THR A 45 -7.57 -4.87 13.55
C THR A 45 -7.28 -6.34 13.86
N GLY A 46 -6.02 -6.78 13.77
CA GLY A 46 -5.59 -8.16 14.05
C GLY A 46 -5.84 -9.17 12.93
N ILE A 47 -6.11 -8.69 11.72
CA ILE A 47 -6.28 -9.48 10.48
C ILE A 47 -5.01 -9.53 9.66
#